data_AF-A0ABD5EF45-F1
#
_entry.id   AF-A0ABD5EF45-F1
#
_cell.length_a   1.000
_cell.length_b   1.000
_cell.length_c   1.000
_cell.angle_alpha   90.00
_cell.angle_beta   90.00
_cell.angle_gamma   90.00
#
_symmetry.space_group_name_H-M   'P 1'
#
loop_
_entity.id
_entity.type
_entity.pdbx_description
1 polymer ?
#
loop_
_entity_poly.entity_id
_entity_poly.type
_entity_poly.pdbx_seq_one_letter_code
_entity_poly.pdbx_strand_id
1 'polypeptide(L)'
;MSADVKFDLSTVFSTVAKAVPDQTFLVWRDRRFSYADFDARVDGFAHYLVSAGLGTHAERDGLAGHESGQDHLGIYLRNGNEYLESMIGSYRARVAPFNVSYRYVEEELLYLLKDSNARAVIYNAEFAP
;
A
#
# COMPACT_ATOMS: atom_id res chain seq x y z
N MET A 1 33.30 -1.56 6.11
CA MET A 1 32.10 -2.27 5.64
C MET A 1 30.96 -1.28 5.75
N SER A 2 30.51 -0.70 4.63
CA SER A 2 29.29 0.11 4.65
C SER A 2 28.17 -0.83 5.07
N ALA A 3 27.45 -0.51 6.14
CA ALA A 3 26.19 -1.19 6.39
C ALA A 3 25.35 -1.02 5.11
N ASP A 4 24.81 -2.12 4.60
CA ASP A 4 23.93 -2.09 3.43
C ASP A 4 22.73 -1.23 3.81
N VAL A 5 22.64 -0.02 3.25
CA VAL A 5 21.55 0.90 3.54
C VAL A 5 20.33 0.37 2.81
N LYS A 6 19.50 -0.40 3.52
CA LYS A 6 18.20 -0.84 3.02
C LYS A 6 17.26 0.36 3.00
N PHE A 7 16.87 0.77 1.80
CA PHE A 7 15.96 1.88 1.57
C PHE A 7 14.63 1.34 1.05
N ASP A 8 13.56 1.58 1.80
CA ASP A 8 12.19 1.36 1.35
C ASP A 8 11.28 2.51 1.83
N LEU A 9 10.21 2.76 1.10
CA LEU A 9 9.32 3.89 1.35
C LEU A 9 8.61 3.81 2.71
N SER A 10 8.35 2.61 3.23
CA SER A 10 7.71 2.43 4.53
C SER A 10 8.65 2.76 5.68
N THR A 11 9.92 2.35 5.57
CA THR A 11 10.98 2.70 6.53
C THR A 11 11.24 4.20 6.52
N VAL A 12 11.28 4.84 5.34
CA VAL A 12 11.40 6.30 5.24
C VAL A 12 10.23 6.98 5.95
N PHE A 13 9.00 6.56 5.67
CA PHE A 13 7.81 7.14 6.28
C PHE A 13 7.82 7.00 7.80
N SER A 14 8.06 5.80 8.33
CA SER A 14 8.11 5.57 9.77
C SER A 14 9.27 6.29 10.46
N THR A 15 10.39 6.50 9.76
CA THR A 15 11.53 7.28 10.28
C THR A 15 11.14 8.76 10.43
N VAL A 16 10.47 9.34 9.44
CA VAL A 16 9.96 10.71 9.51
C VAL A 16 8.89 10.81 10.60
N ALA A 17 7.99 9.84 10.70
CA ALA A 17 6.94 9.85 11.71
C ALA A 17 7.46 9.81 13.16
N LYS A 18 8.58 9.11 13.39
CA LYS A 18 9.28 9.14 14.68
C LYS A 18 10.00 10.47 14.95
N ALA A 19 10.51 11.12 13.91
CA ALA A 19 11.26 12.36 14.03
C ALA A 19 10.37 13.60 14.24
N VAL A 20 9.19 13.63 13.60
CA VAL A 20 8.26 14.77 13.63
C VAL A 20 6.80 14.33 13.88
N PRO A 21 6.53 13.63 15.00
CA PRO A 21 5.26 12.93 15.21
C PRO A 21 4.03 13.84 15.14
N ASP A 22 4.11 15.04 15.73
CA ASP A 22 2.99 15.97 15.84
C ASP A 22 2.79 16.83 14.58
N GLN A 23 3.71 16.78 13.61
CA GLN A 23 3.55 17.54 12.37
C GLN A 23 2.43 16.95 11.54
N THR A 24 1.64 17.82 10.90
CA THR A 24 0.57 17.37 10.01
C THR A 24 1.16 16.74 8.75
N PHE A 25 0.75 15.50 8.51
CA PHE A 25 1.08 14.75 7.31
C PHE A 25 0.04 14.96 6.20
N LEU A 26 -1.25 14.82 6.54
CA LEU A 26 -2.34 14.86 5.57
C LEU A 26 -3.52 15.68 6.10
N VAL A 27 -4.06 16.54 5.25
CA VAL A 27 -5.38 17.16 5.43
C VAL A 27 -6.28 16.65 4.32
N TRP A 28 -7.37 16.00 4.69
CA TRP A 28 -8.38 15.51 3.76
C TRP A 28 -9.76 15.95 4.23
N ARG A 29 -10.35 16.92 3.51
CA ARG A 29 -11.61 17.59 3.90
C ARG A 29 -11.50 18.16 5.33
N ASP A 30 -12.33 17.70 6.24
CA ASP A 30 -12.40 18.06 7.66
C ASP A 30 -11.42 17.27 8.54
N ARG A 31 -10.76 16.24 8.00
CA ARG A 31 -9.81 15.40 8.73
C ARG A 31 -8.39 15.94 8.59
N ARG A 32 -7.67 15.98 9.70
CA ARG A 32 -6.24 16.29 9.76
C ARG A 32 -5.54 15.18 10.54
N PHE A 33 -4.47 14.66 9.96
CA PHE A 33 -3.65 13.61 10.56
C PHE A 33 -2.24 14.13 10.79
N SER A 34 -1.72 13.90 12.00
CA SER A 34 -0.29 14.00 12.25
C SER A 34 0.45 12.83 11.60
N TYR A 35 1.78 12.90 11.51
CA TYR A 35 2.58 11.76 11.08
C TYR A 35 2.38 10.56 12.02
N ALA A 36 2.33 10.78 13.33
CA ALA A 36 2.10 9.70 14.30
C ALA A 36 0.73 9.03 14.12
N ASP A 37 -0.34 9.83 13.93
CA ASP A 37 -1.69 9.30 13.67
C ASP A 37 -1.69 8.43 12.42
N PHE A 38 -1.06 8.93 11.34
CA PHE A 38 -1.06 8.24 10.07
C PHE A 38 -0.21 6.97 10.11
N ASP A 39 0.94 7.00 10.79
CA ASP A 39 1.81 5.83 10.99
C ASP A 39 1.11 4.69 11.73
N ALA A 40 0.34 5.00 12.77
CA ALA A 40 -0.48 4.01 13.48
C ALA A 40 -1.56 3.38 12.58
N ARG A 41 -2.18 4.17 11.69
CA ARG A 41 -3.18 3.66 10.74
C ARG A 41 -2.57 2.76 9.67
N VAL A 42 -1.42 3.17 9.13
CA VAL A 42 -0.61 2.37 8.21
C VAL A 42 -0.20 1.05 8.88
N ASP A 43 0.18 1.09 10.15
CA ASP A 43 0.58 -0.09 10.91
C ASP A 43 -0.57 -1.09 11.10
N GLY A 44 -1.75 -0.59 11.46
CA GLY A 44 -2.96 -1.39 11.56
C GLY A 44 -3.34 -2.05 10.23
N PHE A 45 -3.27 -1.31 9.13
CA PHE A 45 -3.54 -1.86 7.80
C PHE A 45 -2.52 -2.93 7.39
N ALA A 46 -1.24 -2.70 7.66
CA ALA A 46 -0.18 -3.66 7.36
C ALA A 46 -0.37 -4.97 8.14
N HIS A 47 -0.65 -4.88 9.45
CA HIS A 47 -0.96 -6.05 10.26
C HIS A 47 -2.19 -6.80 9.77
N TYR A 48 -3.23 -6.09 9.31
CA TYR A 48 -4.40 -6.71 8.72
C TYR A 48 -4.03 -7.52 7.46
N LEU A 49 -3.29 -6.94 6.51
CA LEU A 49 -2.84 -7.66 5.31
C LEU A 49 -2.05 -8.92 5.65
N VAL A 50 -1.09 -8.82 6.59
CA VAL A 50 -0.31 -9.97 7.04
C VAL A 50 -1.20 -11.03 7.69
N SER A 51 -2.17 -10.64 8.52
CA SER A 51 -3.13 -11.58 9.13
C SER A 51 -4.06 -12.25 8.11
N ALA A 52 -4.30 -11.60 6.96
CA ALA A 52 -5.00 -12.18 5.82
C ALA A 52 -4.10 -13.11 4.97
N GLY A 53 -2.84 -13.30 5.37
CA GLY A 53 -1.87 -14.15 4.67
C GLY A 53 -1.22 -13.49 3.46
N LEU A 54 -1.33 -12.17 3.32
CA LEU A 54 -0.73 -11.41 2.22
C LEU A 54 0.69 -10.97 2.56
N GLY A 55 1.61 -11.07 1.61
CA GLY A 55 2.99 -10.64 1.81
C GLY A 55 3.93 -10.99 0.66
N THR A 56 5.18 -11.30 0.99
CA THR A 56 6.20 -11.75 0.01
C THR A 56 6.39 -13.26 0.09
N HIS A 57 6.38 -13.91 -1.08
CA HIS A 57 6.58 -15.36 -1.27
C HIS A 57 7.94 -15.70 -1.90
N ALA A 58 8.60 -14.74 -2.55
CA ALA A 58 9.94 -14.88 -3.09
C ALA A 58 10.76 -13.60 -2.91
N GLU A 59 12.01 -13.74 -2.46
CA GLU A 59 12.92 -12.60 -2.28
C GLU A 59 13.48 -12.10 -3.63
N ARG A 60 13.75 -10.80 -3.70
CA ARG A 60 14.13 -10.08 -4.94
C ARG A 60 15.35 -10.66 -5.65
N ASP A 61 16.33 -11.17 -4.89
CA ASP A 61 17.60 -11.69 -5.41
C ASP A 61 17.43 -12.93 -6.30
N GLY A 62 16.33 -13.67 -6.13
CA GLY A 62 16.03 -14.89 -6.90
C GLY A 62 15.15 -14.67 -8.14
N LEU A 63 14.74 -13.43 -8.43
CA LEU A 63 13.71 -13.11 -9.41
C LEU A 63 14.28 -12.38 -10.64
N ALA A 64 13.77 -12.71 -11.83
CA ALA A 64 14.03 -11.93 -13.03
C ALA A 64 13.42 -10.53 -12.91
N GLY A 65 13.99 -9.52 -13.57
CA GLY A 65 13.66 -8.09 -13.32
C GLY A 65 12.17 -7.72 -13.44
N HIS A 66 11.38 -8.48 -14.20
CA HIS A 66 9.95 -8.28 -14.40
C HIS A 66 9.06 -9.09 -13.44
N GLU A 67 9.63 -10.06 -12.71
CA GLU A 67 8.89 -10.89 -11.77
C GLU A 67 8.68 -10.17 -10.45
N SER A 68 7.52 -10.40 -9.86
CA SER A 68 7.14 -9.93 -8.53
C SER A 68 7.03 -11.13 -7.60
N GLY A 69 7.67 -11.04 -6.44
CA GLY A 69 7.59 -12.06 -5.39
C GLY A 69 6.51 -11.76 -4.36
N GLN A 70 5.87 -10.60 -4.46
CA GLN A 70 4.86 -10.10 -3.54
C GLN A 70 3.45 -10.44 -4.03
N ASP A 71 2.52 -10.59 -3.10
CA ASP A 71 1.10 -10.48 -3.44
C ASP A 71 0.79 -9.07 -3.97
N HIS A 72 -0.08 -9.00 -4.98
CA HIS A 72 -0.52 -7.73 -5.55
C HIS A 72 -1.86 -7.29 -4.96
N LEU A 73 -1.94 -6.03 -4.55
CA LEU A 73 -3.15 -5.39 -4.03
C LEU A 73 -3.61 -4.28 -4.98
N GLY A 74 -4.80 -4.44 -5.55
CA GLY A 74 -5.43 -3.37 -6.32
C GLY A 74 -6.01 -2.29 -5.41
N ILE A 75 -5.57 -1.04 -5.56
CA ILE A 75 -6.13 0.12 -4.86
C ILE A 75 -7.17 0.78 -5.78
N TYR A 76 -8.42 0.37 -5.61
CA TYR A 76 -9.57 0.87 -6.36
C TYR A 76 -10.35 1.90 -5.54
N LEU A 77 -9.67 2.99 -5.20
CA LEU A 77 -10.20 4.05 -4.33
C LEU A 77 -10.25 5.40 -5.06
N ARG A 78 -11.17 6.26 -4.64
CA ARG A 78 -11.05 7.71 -4.85
C ARG A 78 -9.86 8.24 -4.07
N ASN A 79 -9.45 9.47 -4.41
CA ASN A 79 -8.49 10.21 -3.60
C ASN A 79 -9.08 10.41 -2.20
N GLY A 80 -8.30 10.08 -1.18
CA GLY A 80 -8.68 10.14 0.22
C GLY A 80 -7.53 9.64 1.11
N ASN A 81 -7.69 9.71 2.43
CA ASN A 81 -6.67 9.22 3.36
C ASN A 81 -6.46 7.70 3.22
N GLU A 82 -7.52 6.95 2.96
CA GLU A 82 -7.48 5.49 2.78
C GLU A 82 -6.54 5.07 1.64
N TYR A 83 -6.41 5.90 0.60
CA TYR A 83 -5.49 5.63 -0.51
C TYR A 83 -4.03 5.56 -0.03
N LEU A 84 -3.59 6.57 0.72
CA LEU A 84 -2.23 6.63 1.24
C LEU A 84 -2.00 5.61 2.37
N GLU A 85 -3.02 5.35 3.21
CA GLU A 85 -2.97 4.30 4.24
C GLU A 85 -2.73 2.94 3.58
N SER A 86 -3.50 2.64 2.53
CA SER A 86 -3.42 1.38 1.81
C SER A 86 -2.08 1.23 1.09
N MET A 87 -1.61 2.29 0.43
CA MET A 87 -0.35 2.28 -0.31
C MET A 87 0.85 2.06 0.61
N ILE A 88 1.00 2.85 1.67
CA ILE A 88 2.14 2.75 2.58
C ILE A 88 2.04 1.47 3.41
N GLY A 89 0.83 1.09 3.85
CA GLY A 89 0.63 -0.13 4.64
C GLY A 89 0.87 -1.40 3.83
N SER A 90 0.59 -1.39 2.52
CA SER A 90 1.00 -2.48 1.63
C SER A 90 2.52 -2.62 1.56
N TYR A 91 3.26 -1.51 1.38
CA TYR A 91 4.72 -1.56 1.42
C TYR A 91 5.24 -2.11 2.75
N ARG A 92 4.63 -1.70 3.87
CA ARG A 92 4.97 -2.20 5.22
C ARG A 92 4.72 -3.71 5.35
N ALA A 93 3.61 -4.21 4.80
CA ALA A 93 3.27 -5.63 4.77
C ALA A 93 4.07 -6.42 3.72
N ARG A 94 4.97 -5.76 2.97
CA ARG A 94 5.68 -6.32 1.81
C ARG A 94 4.73 -6.89 0.75
N VAL A 95 3.60 -6.22 0.57
CA VAL A 95 2.61 -6.40 -0.51
C VAL A 95 2.88 -5.32 -1.55
N ALA A 96 2.70 -5.64 -2.84
CA ALA A 96 2.91 -4.72 -3.94
C ALA A 96 1.57 -4.07 -4.36
N PRO A 97 1.27 -2.83 -3.93
CA PRO A 97 0.06 -2.14 -4.34
C PRO A 97 0.17 -1.61 -5.76
N PHE A 98 -0.95 -1.56 -6.48
CA PHE A 98 -1.05 -0.85 -7.75
C PHE A 98 -2.33 -0.03 -7.83
N ASN A 99 -2.26 1.10 -8.54
CA ASN A 99 -3.42 1.98 -8.72
C ASN A 99 -4.42 1.34 -9.69
N VAL A 100 -5.70 1.35 -9.33
CA VAL A 100 -6.80 1.01 -10.22
C VAL A 100 -7.61 2.27 -10.49
N SER A 101 -7.60 2.73 -11.74
CA SER A 101 -8.39 3.89 -12.15
C SER A 101 -9.88 3.56 -12.09
N TYR A 102 -10.65 4.41 -11.43
CA TYR A 102 -12.11 4.30 -11.40
C TYR A 102 -12.80 4.64 -12.72
N ARG A 103 -12.03 4.99 -13.74
CA ARG A 103 -12.53 5.28 -15.08
C ARG A 103 -12.47 4.08 -16.02
N TYR A 104 -11.87 2.97 -15.59
CA TYR A 104 -11.81 1.76 -16.39
C TYR A 104 -13.20 1.18 -16.58
N VAL A 105 -13.47 0.74 -17.82
CA VAL A 105 -14.66 -0.04 -18.10
C VAL A 105 -14.46 -1.48 -17.62
N GLU A 106 -15.55 -2.26 -17.56
CA GLU A 106 -15.54 -3.62 -17.02
C GLU A 106 -14.43 -4.51 -17.60
N GLU A 107 -14.29 -4.52 -18.93
CA GLU A 107 -13.29 -5.35 -19.61
C GLU A 107 -11.85 -4.95 -19.24
N GLU A 108 -11.56 -3.65 -19.14
CA GLU A 108 -10.25 -3.13 -18.74
C GLU A 108 -9.93 -3.48 -17.29
N LEU A 109 -10.92 -3.37 -16.39
CA LEU A 109 -10.76 -3.71 -14.99
C LEU A 109 -10.49 -5.22 -14.81
N LEU A 110 -11.26 -6.07 -15.51
CA LEU A 110 -11.06 -7.51 -15.49
C LEU A 110 -9.69 -7.90 -16.06
N TYR A 111 -9.27 -7.25 -17.15
CA TYR A 111 -7.95 -7.46 -17.71
C TYR A 111 -6.85 -7.11 -16.70
N LEU A 112 -6.89 -5.91 -16.12
CA LEU A 112 -5.89 -5.44 -15.17
C LEU A 112 -5.76 -6.35 -13.95
N LEU A 113 -6.89 -6.74 -13.33
CA LEU A 113 -6.87 -7.57 -12.13
C LEU A 113 -6.34 -8.99 -12.41
N LYS A 114 -6.64 -9.54 -13.59
CA LYS A 114 -6.13 -10.85 -14.02
C LYS A 114 -4.64 -10.79 -14.37
N ASP A 115 -4.24 -9.81 -15.18
CA ASP A 115 -2.86 -9.64 -15.64
C ASP A 115 -1.90 -9.35 -14.48
N SER A 116 -2.34 -8.50 -13.54
CA SER A 116 -1.59 -8.24 -12.31
C SER A 116 -1.55 -9.42 -11.34
N ASN A 117 -2.31 -10.51 -11.56
CA ASN A 117 -2.48 -11.60 -10.60
C ASN A 117 -2.84 -11.06 -9.20
N ALA A 118 -3.80 -10.13 -9.14
CA ALA A 118 -4.20 -9.47 -7.90
C ALA A 118 -4.76 -10.49 -6.90
N ARG A 119 -4.19 -10.52 -5.69
CA ARG A 119 -4.65 -11.38 -4.60
C ARG A 119 -5.70 -10.72 -3.71
N ALA A 120 -5.75 -9.40 -3.71
CA ALA A 120 -6.74 -8.62 -2.99
C ALA A 120 -7.06 -7.32 -3.75
N VAL A 121 -8.21 -6.74 -3.44
CA VAL A 121 -8.61 -5.41 -3.89
C VAL A 121 -9.18 -4.66 -2.70
N ILE A 122 -8.72 -3.42 -2.50
CA ILE A 122 -9.37 -2.47 -1.61
C ILE A 122 -10.15 -1.46 -2.44
N TYR A 123 -11.40 -1.23 -2.09
CA TYR A 123 -12.30 -0.38 -2.87
C TYR A 123 -13.24 0.43 -1.97
N ASN A 124 -13.70 1.58 -2.47
CA ASN A 124 -14.72 2.35 -1.76
C ASN A 124 -16.07 1.64 -1.92
N ALA A 125 -16.91 1.66 -0.89
CA ALA A 125 -18.21 1.00 -0.91
C ALA A 125 -19.12 1.43 -2.09
N GLU A 126 -18.91 2.62 -2.68
CA GLU A 126 -19.61 3.05 -3.89
C GLU A 126 -19.33 2.17 -5.12
N PHE A 127 -18.25 1.39 -5.11
CA PHE A 127 -17.86 0.44 -6.15
C PHE A 127 -18.20 -1.01 -5.77
N ALA A 128 -18.89 -1.23 -4.64
CA ALA A 128 -19.38 -2.55 -4.25
C ALA A 128 -20.49 -3.04 -5.19
N PRO A 129 -20.65 -4.36 -5.38
CA PRO A 129 -21.81 -4.95 -6.05
C PRO A 129 -23.15 -4.65 -5.34
#